data_AF-A0A7V9V5C1-F1
#
_entry.id   AF-A0A7V9V5C1-F1
#
_cell.length_a   1.000
_cell.length_b   1.000
_cell.length_c   1.000
_cell.angle_alpha   90.00
_cell.angle_beta   90.00
_cell.angle_gamma   90.00
#
_symmetry.space_group_name_H-M   'P 1'
#
loop_
_entity.id
_entity.type
_entity.pdbx_description
1 polymer ?
#
loop_
_entity_poly.entity_id
_entity_poly.type
_entity_poly.pdbx_seq_one_letter_code
_entity_poly.pdbx_strand_id
1 'polypeptide(L)'
;MTTAAIPVPALSTATTPQTALRRAFWVAVAALTIAISATAHPQYAESGIGCALILATSLLPSWMWITGKVKGLPLFPIYALTHLWTFGVPLVYEHPIVTRFPASNQITAAVSVAAFLLIGTFVWYLIGRRPVTPISRCLLLKAERADLLFLFTLFGGTLFTIATTADWFELSEGVYPIVRALTLALERRLVLLI
;
A
#
# COMPACT_ATOMS: atom_id res chain seq x y z
N MET A 1 50.96 -23.50 -2.23
CA MET A 1 49.52 -23.75 -2.41
C MET A 1 48.87 -22.43 -2.79
N THR A 2 48.54 -22.29 -4.07
CA THR A 2 48.14 -21.06 -4.74
C THR A 2 46.61 -20.93 -4.68
N THR A 3 46.10 -19.94 -3.95
CA THR A 3 44.66 -19.67 -3.83
C THR A 3 44.16 -19.05 -5.11
N ALA A 4 43.47 -19.83 -5.94
CA ALA A 4 42.84 -19.34 -7.16
C ALA A 4 41.65 -18.42 -6.80
N ALA A 5 41.76 -17.14 -7.16
CA ALA A 5 40.65 -16.21 -7.11
C ALA A 5 39.59 -16.63 -8.13
N ILE A 6 38.39 -16.96 -7.65
CA ILE A 6 37.24 -17.24 -8.52
C ILE A 6 36.86 -15.92 -9.22
N PRO A 7 36.91 -15.84 -10.56
CA PRO A 7 36.48 -14.64 -11.27
C PRO A 7 34.97 -14.47 -11.06
N VAL A 8 34.58 -13.38 -10.39
CA VAL A 8 33.17 -12.95 -10.31
C VAL A 8 32.75 -12.59 -11.74
N PRO A 9 31.78 -13.30 -12.35
CA PRO A 9 31.36 -13.01 -13.71
C PRO A 9 30.84 -11.57 -13.76
N ALA A 10 31.36 -10.80 -14.73
CA ALA A 10 30.90 -9.45 -14.99
C ALA A 10 29.38 -9.48 -15.23
N LEU A 11 28.64 -8.82 -14.34
CA LEU A 11 27.18 -8.74 -14.39
C LEU A 11 26.78 -8.12 -15.73
N SER A 12 26.26 -8.96 -16.62
CA SER A 12 25.76 -8.61 -17.95
C SER A 12 24.86 -7.38 -17.88
N THR A 13 25.16 -6.38 -18.71
CA THR A 13 24.41 -5.15 -18.91
C THR A 13 23.06 -5.44 -19.57
N ALA A 14 22.10 -5.98 -18.82
CA ALA A 14 20.74 -6.19 -19.28
C ALA A 14 19.91 -4.90 -19.12
N THR A 15 19.92 -4.03 -20.13
CA THR A 15 19.16 -2.76 -20.17
C THR A 15 17.67 -2.92 -20.53
N THR A 16 17.11 -4.14 -20.55
CA THR A 16 15.79 -4.41 -21.15
C THR A 16 14.57 -4.52 -20.21
N PRO A 17 14.64 -4.93 -18.92
CA PRO A 17 13.43 -5.24 -18.15
C PRO A 17 12.63 -3.99 -17.74
N GLN A 18 13.29 -2.85 -17.58
CA GLN A 18 12.67 -1.63 -17.04
C GLN A 18 11.72 -0.96 -18.06
N THR A 19 12.02 -1.06 -19.36
CA THR A 19 11.19 -0.48 -20.43
C THR A 19 9.89 -1.26 -20.62
N ALA A 20 9.94 -2.59 -20.53
CA ALA A 20 8.75 -3.44 -20.59
C ALA A 20 7.83 -3.20 -19.38
N LEU A 21 8.40 -3.13 -18.18
CA LEU A 21 7.66 -2.84 -16.94
C LEU A 21 6.96 -1.48 -17.00
N ARG A 22 7.64 -0.44 -17.51
CA ARG A 22 7.05 0.89 -17.70
C ARG A 22 5.87 0.87 -18.67
N ARG A 23 5.98 0.13 -19.78
CA ARG A 23 4.88 -0.03 -20.74
C ARG A 23 3.69 -0.77 -20.11
N ALA A 24 3.95 -1.88 -19.43
CA ALA A 24 2.91 -2.65 -18.74
C ALA A 24 2.17 -1.79 -17.69
N PHE A 25 2.89 -0.96 -16.94
CA PHE A 25 2.29 -0.02 -16.00
C PHE A 25 1.35 0.98 -16.67
N TRP A 26 1.79 1.64 -17.75
CA TRP A 26 0.92 2.59 -18.46
C TRP A 26 -0.28 1.92 -19.13
N VAL A 27 -0.12 0.70 -19.63
CA VAL A 27 -1.24 -0.10 -20.15
C VAL A 27 -2.23 -0.42 -19.03
N ALA A 28 -1.75 -0.84 -17.85
CA ALA A 28 -2.61 -1.10 -16.70
C ALA A 28 -3.32 0.16 -16.21
N VAL A 29 -2.63 1.30 -16.16
CA VAL A 29 -3.23 2.61 -15.82
C VAL A 29 -4.30 3.01 -16.84
N ALA A 30 -4.01 2.88 -18.13
CA ALA A 30 -4.97 3.19 -19.19
C ALA A 30 -6.20 2.27 -19.10
N ALA A 31 -5.99 0.96 -18.96
CA ALA A 31 -7.07 -0.02 -18.79
C ALA A 31 -7.92 0.29 -17.55
N LEU A 32 -7.30 0.60 -16.42
CA LEU A 32 -7.99 0.95 -15.18
C LEU A 32 -8.79 2.25 -15.31
N THR A 33 -8.20 3.28 -15.92
CA THR A 33 -8.87 4.57 -16.14
C THR A 33 -10.06 4.41 -17.08
N ILE A 34 -9.91 3.65 -18.17
CA ILE A 34 -10.99 3.35 -19.10
C ILE A 34 -12.08 2.54 -18.40
N ALA A 35 -11.72 1.50 -17.65
CA ALA A 35 -12.67 0.67 -16.91
C ALA A 35 -13.48 1.50 -15.93
N ILE A 36 -12.83 2.32 -15.10
CA ILE A 36 -13.52 3.22 -14.16
C ILE A 36 -14.41 4.20 -14.94
N SER A 37 -13.90 4.86 -15.97
CA SER A 37 -14.67 5.86 -16.73
C SER A 37 -15.89 5.25 -17.46
N ALA A 38 -15.80 4.01 -17.93
CA ALA A 38 -16.88 3.32 -18.63
C ALA A 38 -17.97 2.79 -17.70
N THR A 39 -17.64 2.54 -16.44
CA THR A 39 -18.54 1.95 -15.42
C THR A 39 -18.94 2.94 -14.33
N ALA A 40 -18.40 4.15 -14.40
CA ALA A 40 -18.61 5.23 -13.45
C ALA A 40 -20.03 5.80 -13.56
N HIS A 41 -20.72 5.85 -12.42
CA HIS A 41 -22.00 6.56 -12.27
C HIS A 41 -21.88 7.56 -11.12
N PRO A 42 -21.12 8.65 -11.27
CA PRO A 42 -20.94 9.61 -10.19
C PRO A 42 -22.22 10.41 -9.95
N GLN A 43 -22.64 10.48 -8.69
CA GLN A 43 -23.79 11.31 -8.26
C GLN A 43 -23.52 12.81 -8.48
N TYR A 44 -22.27 13.24 -8.30
CA TYR A 44 -21.82 14.62 -8.48
C TYR A 44 -20.51 14.68 -9.28
N ALA A 45 -20.26 15.76 -10.01
CA ALA A 45 -19.03 15.93 -10.78
C ALA A 45 -17.78 15.93 -9.87
N GLU A 46 -17.93 16.44 -8.65
CA GLU A 46 -16.95 16.49 -7.58
C GLU A 46 -16.47 15.10 -7.17
N SER A 47 -17.35 14.09 -7.18
CA SER A 47 -17.01 12.70 -6.84
C SER A 47 -16.09 12.09 -7.90
N GLY A 48 -16.33 12.41 -9.18
CA GLY A 48 -15.46 12.03 -10.29
C GLY A 48 -14.07 12.67 -10.18
N ILE A 49 -14.02 13.97 -9.86
CA ILE A 49 -12.76 14.69 -9.62
C ILE A 49 -12.00 14.09 -8.43
N GLY A 50 -12.70 13.79 -7.34
CA GLY A 50 -12.12 13.16 -6.14
C GLY A 50 -11.52 11.79 -6.44
N CYS A 51 -12.23 10.95 -7.22
CA CYS A 51 -11.72 9.66 -7.65
C CYS A 51 -10.47 9.81 -8.53
N ALA A 52 -10.49 10.72 -9.51
CA ALA A 52 -9.34 10.99 -10.36
C ALA A 52 -8.12 11.47 -9.55
N LEU A 53 -8.34 12.28 -8.51
CA LEU A 53 -7.30 12.75 -7.60
C LEU A 53 -6.67 11.59 -6.80
N ILE A 54 -7.49 10.69 -6.25
CA ILE A 54 -7.02 9.50 -5.53
C ILE A 54 -6.29 8.55 -6.49
N LEU A 55 -6.78 8.36 -7.71
CA LEU A 55 -6.14 7.57 -8.76
C LEU A 55 -4.74 8.13 -9.09
N ALA A 56 -4.63 9.43 -9.35
CA ALA A 56 -3.36 10.07 -9.65
C ALA A 56 -2.36 9.95 -8.49
N THR A 57 -2.80 10.24 -7.26
CA THR A 57 -1.94 10.21 -6.08
C THR A 57 -1.53 8.79 -5.65
N SER A 58 -2.40 7.78 -5.85
CA SER A 58 -2.09 6.37 -5.58
C SER A 58 -1.11 5.75 -6.60
N LEU A 59 -1.14 6.21 -7.86
CA LEU A 59 -0.24 5.74 -8.92
C LEU A 59 1.15 6.39 -8.89
N LEU A 60 1.27 7.57 -8.28
CA LEU A 60 2.50 8.35 -8.18
C LEU A 60 3.67 7.56 -7.55
N PRO A 61 3.53 6.88 -6.38
CA PRO A 61 4.61 6.08 -5.81
C PRO A 61 5.01 4.90 -6.71
N SER A 62 4.04 4.26 -7.37
CA SER A 62 4.30 3.16 -8.32
C SER A 62 5.12 3.64 -9.51
N TRP A 63 4.81 4.82 -10.07
CA TRP A 63 5.59 5.41 -11.15
C TRP A 63 7.02 5.78 -10.71
N MET A 64 7.18 6.35 -9.50
CA MET A 64 8.51 6.66 -8.94
C MET A 64 9.36 5.39 -8.73
N TRP A 65 8.73 4.29 -8.34
CA TRP A 65 9.40 3.00 -8.19
C TRP A 65 9.87 2.43 -9.54
N ILE A 66 8.98 2.37 -10.54
CA ILE A 66 9.28 1.80 -11.86
C ILE A 66 10.38 2.60 -12.59
N THR A 67 10.38 3.92 -12.41
CA THR A 67 11.43 4.80 -12.95
C THR A 67 12.77 4.65 -12.24
N GLY A 68 12.87 3.83 -11.18
CA GLY A 68 14.09 3.58 -10.43
C GLY A 68 14.52 4.74 -9.54
N LYS A 69 13.65 5.74 -9.31
CA LYS A 69 13.94 6.90 -8.44
C LYS A 69 14.03 6.51 -6.97
N VAL A 70 13.35 5.43 -6.59
CA VAL A 70 13.37 4.83 -5.26
C VAL A 70 13.72 3.36 -5.39
N LYS A 71 14.75 2.91 -4.66
CA LYS A 71 15.20 1.50 -4.67
C LYS A 71 14.59 0.76 -3.47
N GLY A 72 14.22 -0.50 -3.66
CA GLY A 72 13.68 -1.37 -2.61
C GLY A 72 12.38 -2.08 -3.00
N LEU A 73 11.77 -2.76 -2.04
CA LEU A 73 10.51 -3.48 -2.21
C LEU A 73 9.33 -2.51 -2.44
N PRO A 74 8.39 -2.82 -3.35
CA PRO A 74 7.26 -1.96 -3.69
C PRO A 74 6.12 -2.00 -2.64
N LEU A 75 6.44 -2.03 -1.34
CA LEU A 75 5.43 -2.12 -0.29
C LEU A 75 4.52 -0.88 -0.25
N PHE A 76 5.12 0.31 -0.32
CA PHE A 76 4.37 1.56 -0.30
C PHE A 76 3.55 1.79 -1.59
N PRO A 77 4.08 1.55 -2.81
CA PRO A 77 3.28 1.52 -4.04
C PRO A 77 2.02 0.64 -3.96
N ILE A 78 2.15 -0.59 -3.43
CA ILE A 78 1.01 -1.51 -3.28
C ILE A 78 0.00 -0.96 -2.26
N TYR A 79 0.48 -0.44 -1.12
CA TYR A 79 -0.37 0.19 -0.11
C TYR A 79 -1.12 1.43 -0.64
N ALA A 80 -0.46 2.26 -1.44
CA ALA A 80 -1.11 3.41 -2.05
C ALA A 80 -2.22 2.96 -3.02
N LEU A 81 -1.99 1.90 -3.79
CA LEU A 81 -2.98 1.37 -4.72
C LEU A 81 -4.23 0.82 -4.02
N THR A 82 -4.12 0.27 -2.81
CA THR A 82 -5.32 -0.17 -2.07
C THR A 82 -6.26 0.97 -1.73
N HIS A 83 -5.76 2.21 -1.59
CA HIS A 83 -6.60 3.39 -1.30
C HIS A 83 -7.51 3.74 -2.47
N LEU A 84 -7.10 3.45 -3.70
CA LEU A 84 -7.97 3.60 -4.86
C LEU A 84 -9.20 2.70 -4.73
N TRP A 85 -9.00 1.44 -4.36
CA TRP A 85 -10.10 0.49 -4.20
C TRP A 85 -10.99 0.84 -3.00
N THR A 86 -10.40 1.27 -1.89
CA THR A 86 -11.14 1.56 -0.66
C THR A 86 -11.86 2.91 -0.66
N PHE A 87 -11.31 3.92 -1.33
CA PHE A 87 -11.83 5.30 -1.29
C PHE A 87 -12.19 5.85 -2.66
N GLY A 88 -11.42 5.55 -3.71
CA GLY A 88 -11.68 6.08 -5.05
C GLY A 88 -12.88 5.42 -5.74
N VAL A 89 -12.95 4.08 -5.74
CA VAL A 89 -14.05 3.34 -6.38
C VAL A 89 -15.42 3.63 -5.73
N PRO A 90 -15.57 3.62 -4.38
CA PRO A 90 -16.87 3.89 -3.76
C PRO A 90 -17.41 5.31 -3.99
N LEU A 91 -16.53 6.27 -4.33
CA LEU A 91 -16.95 7.64 -4.68
C LEU A 91 -17.74 7.70 -6.00
N VAL A 92 -17.52 6.75 -6.91
CA VAL A 92 -18.07 6.79 -8.28
C VAL A 92 -19.15 5.73 -8.53
N TYR A 93 -19.31 4.78 -7.60
CA TYR A 93 -20.25 3.66 -7.71
C TYR A 93 -21.47 3.77 -6.78
N GLU A 94 -21.83 4.98 -6.34
CA GLU A 94 -23.01 5.28 -5.53
C GLU A 94 -23.23 4.31 -4.35
N HIS A 95 -22.18 4.04 -3.57
CA HIS A 95 -22.36 3.22 -2.37
C HIS A 95 -23.35 3.93 -1.42
N PRO A 96 -24.37 3.25 -0.85
CA PRO A 96 -25.47 3.86 -0.08
C PRO A 96 -25.06 4.65 1.18
N ILE A 97 -23.78 4.59 1.54
CA ILE A 97 -23.16 5.36 2.62
C ILE A 97 -22.65 6.72 2.11
N VAL A 98 -22.12 6.77 0.88
CA VAL A 98 -21.54 7.98 0.27
C VAL A 98 -22.62 8.92 -0.24
N THR A 99 -23.74 8.36 -0.72
CA THR A 99 -24.88 9.14 -1.23
C THR A 99 -25.59 9.99 -0.18
N ARG A 100 -25.32 9.75 1.11
CA ARG A 100 -25.84 10.53 2.24
C ARG A 100 -25.09 11.83 2.47
N PHE A 101 -23.92 12.01 1.86
CA PHE A 101 -23.06 13.18 2.09
C PHE A 101 -23.14 14.18 0.93
N PRO A 102 -23.18 15.49 1.23
CA PRO A 102 -23.16 16.53 0.20
C PRO A 102 -21.82 16.54 -0.56
N ALA A 103 -21.84 17.03 -1.79
CA ALA A 103 -20.67 17.09 -2.68
C ALA A 103 -19.43 17.75 -2.04
N SER A 104 -19.62 18.79 -1.22
CA SER A 104 -18.55 19.47 -0.48
C SER A 104 -17.78 18.53 0.44
N ASN A 105 -18.47 17.63 1.13
CA ASN A 105 -17.84 16.71 2.08
C ASN A 105 -17.10 15.59 1.33
N GLN A 106 -17.65 15.16 0.20
CA GLN A 106 -17.03 14.14 -0.65
C GLN A 106 -15.68 14.62 -1.21
N ILE A 107 -15.61 15.86 -1.72
CA ILE A 107 -14.35 16.41 -2.23
C ILE A 107 -13.34 16.67 -1.11
N THR A 108 -13.77 17.15 0.06
CA THR A 108 -12.87 17.33 1.22
C THR A 108 -12.28 15.99 1.68
N ALA A 109 -13.07 14.91 1.70
CA ALA A 109 -12.59 13.57 2.01
C ALA A 109 -11.60 13.06 0.95
N ALA A 110 -11.87 13.29 -0.34
CA ALA A 110 -10.93 12.90 -1.39
C ALA A 110 -9.60 13.66 -1.30
N VAL A 111 -9.65 14.96 -1.00
CA VAL A 111 -8.49 15.82 -0.81
C VAL A 111 -7.65 15.38 0.40
N SER A 112 -8.29 15.00 1.51
CA SER A 112 -7.56 14.53 2.70
C SER A 112 -6.82 13.21 2.44
N VAL A 113 -7.45 12.27 1.74
CA VAL A 113 -6.81 11.01 1.31
C VAL A 113 -5.66 11.28 0.35
N ALA A 114 -5.87 12.16 -0.63
CA ALA A 114 -4.83 12.57 -1.57
C ALA A 114 -3.65 13.24 -0.86
N ALA A 115 -3.89 14.13 0.10
CA ALA A 115 -2.86 14.77 0.90
C ALA A 115 -2.07 13.75 1.73
N PHE A 116 -2.76 12.80 2.37
CA PHE A 116 -2.12 11.70 3.10
C PHE A 116 -1.22 10.87 2.19
N LEU A 117 -1.70 10.48 1.00
CA LEU A 117 -0.91 9.72 0.02
C LEU A 117 0.31 10.52 -0.47
N LEU A 118 0.17 11.82 -0.71
CA LEU A 118 1.27 12.69 -1.11
C LEU A 118 2.34 12.80 -0.03
N ILE A 119 1.94 13.05 1.23
CA ILE A 119 2.86 13.13 2.36
C ILE A 119 3.56 11.78 2.56
N GLY A 120 2.81 10.67 2.54
CA GLY A 120 3.36 9.33 2.63
C GLY A 120 4.36 9.04 1.51
N THR A 121 4.04 9.44 0.28
CA THR A 121 4.93 9.29 -0.87
C THR A 121 6.19 10.13 -0.72
N PHE A 122 6.07 11.35 -0.20
CA PHE A 122 7.20 12.23 0.07
C PHE A 122 8.15 11.65 1.13
N VAL A 123 7.60 11.19 2.26
CA VAL A 123 8.39 10.53 3.32
C VAL A 123 9.05 9.26 2.79
N TRP A 124 8.31 8.43 2.06
CA TRP A 124 8.84 7.22 1.44
C TRP A 124 9.97 7.54 0.44
N TYR A 125 9.82 8.58 -0.36
CA TYR A 125 10.85 9.06 -1.28
C TYR A 125 12.12 9.50 -0.53
N LEU A 126 11.99 10.25 0.57
CA LEU A 126 13.12 10.68 1.38
C LEU A 126 13.87 9.50 2.01
N ILE A 127 13.15 8.48 2.48
CA ILE A 127 13.74 7.27 3.08
C ILE A 127 14.43 6.44 1.99
N GLY A 128 13.74 6.21 0.86
CA GLY A 128 14.19 5.34 -0.22
C GLY A 128 15.37 5.86 -1.04
N ARG A 129 15.74 7.14 -0.87
CA ARG A 129 16.97 7.72 -1.43
C ARG A 129 18.20 7.51 -0.56
N ARG A 130 18.03 7.13 0.71
CA ARG A 130 19.17 6.92 1.61
C ARG A 130 19.90 5.63 1.21
N PRO A 131 21.24 5.64 1.08
CA PRO A 131 21.99 4.41 0.85
C PRO A 131 21.79 3.49 2.06
N VAL A 132 21.22 2.31 1.82
CA VAL A 132 21.04 1.30 2.85
C VAL A 132 22.41 0.66 3.10
N THR A 133 22.96 0.87 4.29
CA THR A 133 24.14 0.12 4.75
C THR A 133 23.75 -1.34 4.93
N PRO A 134 24.50 -2.30 4.37
CA PRO A 134 24.19 -3.72 4.53
C PRO A 134 24.19 -4.09 6.02
N ILE A 135 23.07 -4.64 6.49
CA ILE A 135 22.91 -5.07 7.88
C ILE A 135 23.77 -6.31 8.07
N SER A 136 24.89 -6.16 8.79
CA SER A 136 25.88 -7.22 9.03
C SER A 136 25.36 -8.39 9.87
N ARG A 137 24.27 -8.20 10.64
CA ARG A 137 23.70 -9.21 11.53
C ARG A 137 22.19 -9.21 11.45
N CYS A 138 21.63 -10.24 10.83
CA CYS A 138 20.21 -10.51 10.88
C CYS A 138 19.96 -11.48 12.05
N LEU A 139 19.24 -11.02 13.08
CA LEU A 139 18.73 -11.88 14.14
C LEU A 139 17.54 -12.65 13.58
N LEU A 140 17.79 -13.86 13.09
CA LEU A 140 16.74 -14.75 12.61
C LEU A 140 16.06 -15.41 13.83
N LEU A 141 14.76 -15.18 13.98
CA LEU A 141 13.98 -15.85 15.02
C LEU A 141 13.87 -17.34 14.67
N LYS A 142 14.15 -18.23 15.62
CA LYS A 142 14.03 -19.69 15.40
C LYS A 142 12.58 -20.03 15.03
N ALA A 143 12.40 -20.82 13.97
CA ALA A 143 11.11 -21.14 13.35
C ALA A 143 10.04 -21.58 14.37
N GLU A 144 10.36 -22.49 15.31
CA GLU A 144 9.42 -22.95 16.35
C GLU A 144 8.85 -21.83 17.23
N ARG A 145 9.65 -20.81 17.55
CA ARG A 145 9.19 -19.67 18.36
C ARG A 145 8.44 -18.64 17.53
N ALA A 146 8.75 -18.54 16.23
CA ALA A 146 8.03 -17.69 15.30
C ALA A 146 6.61 -18.21 15.07
N ASP A 147 6.45 -19.53 14.91
CA ASP A 147 5.14 -20.17 14.71
C ASP A 147 4.21 -20.00 15.92
N LEU A 148 4.75 -20.16 17.14
CA LEU A 148 3.96 -20.00 18.36
C LEU A 148 3.57 -18.52 18.59
N LEU A 149 4.49 -17.59 18.32
CA LEU A 149 4.20 -16.16 18.35
C LEU A 149 3.16 -15.78 17.28
N PHE A 150 3.23 -16.39 16.10
CA PHE A 150 2.26 -16.20 15.01
C PHE A 150 0.87 -16.62 15.44
N LEU A 151 0.72 -17.87 15.90
CA LEU A 151 -0.57 -18.40 16.31
C LEU A 151 -1.18 -17.58 17.44
N PHE A 152 -0.37 -17.18 18.43
CA PHE A 152 -0.85 -16.38 19.56
C PHE A 152 -1.34 -15.00 19.10
N THR A 153 -0.59 -14.36 18.22
CA THR A 153 -0.96 -13.06 17.65
C THR A 153 -2.24 -13.15 16.82
N LEU A 154 -2.34 -14.16 15.96
CA LEU A 154 -3.49 -14.36 15.08
C LEU A 154 -4.76 -14.70 15.89
N PHE A 155 -4.61 -15.55 16.91
CA PHE A 155 -5.68 -15.84 17.85
C PHE A 155 -6.13 -14.58 18.60
N GLY A 156 -5.20 -13.80 19.14
CA GLY A 156 -5.49 -12.55 19.83
C GLY A 156 -6.19 -11.52 18.94
N GLY A 157 -5.74 -11.35 17.69
CA GLY A 157 -6.36 -10.45 16.72
C GLY A 157 -7.78 -10.88 16.34
N THR A 158 -8.00 -12.18 16.17
CA THR A 158 -9.33 -12.75 15.88
C THR A 158 -10.27 -12.54 17.07
N LEU A 159 -9.79 -12.82 18.30
CA LEU A 159 -10.58 -12.63 19.52
C LEU A 159 -10.93 -11.15 19.74
N PHE A 160 -10.00 -10.24 19.48
CA PHE A 160 -10.23 -8.79 19.54
C PHE A 160 -11.27 -8.33 18.52
N THR A 161 -11.23 -8.88 17.30
CA THR A 161 -12.22 -8.59 16.24
C THR A 161 -13.61 -9.07 16.64
N ILE A 162 -13.71 -10.26 17.25
CA ILE A 162 -14.98 -10.79 17.77
C ILE A 162 -15.50 -9.92 18.92
N ALA A 163 -14.65 -9.56 19.88
CA ALA A 163 -15.03 -8.76 21.05
C ALA A 163 -15.52 -7.35 20.66
N THR A 164 -14.90 -6.74 19.64
CA THR A 164 -15.33 -5.43 19.11
C THR A 164 -16.60 -5.52 18.28
N THR A 165 -16.81 -6.61 17.53
CA THR A 165 -18.04 -6.83 16.75
C THR A 165 -19.24 -7.18 17.65
N ALA A 166 -18.99 -7.83 18.79
CA ALA A 166 -20.01 -8.17 19.78
C ALA A 166 -20.36 -7.02 20.74
N ASP A 167 -19.78 -5.83 20.52
CA ASP A 167 -19.99 -4.61 21.32
C ASP A 167 -19.63 -4.76 22.80
N TRP A 168 -18.67 -5.64 23.11
CA TRP A 168 -18.22 -5.88 24.49
C TRP A 168 -17.38 -4.74 25.06
N PHE A 169 -16.88 -3.83 24.21
CA PHE A 169 -16.09 -2.67 24.62
C PHE A 169 -16.40 -1.45 23.75
N GLU A 170 -16.95 -0.40 24.36
CA GLU A 170 -17.05 0.94 23.76
C GLU A 170 -15.66 1.59 23.75
N LEU A 171 -14.83 1.24 22.75
CA LEU A 171 -13.53 1.87 22.54
C LEU A 171 -13.70 3.21 21.84
N SER A 172 -13.13 4.26 22.45
CA SER A 172 -13.05 5.62 21.87
C SER A 172 -12.63 5.61 20.39
N GLU A 173 -13.32 6.41 19.57
CA GLU A 173 -13.17 6.48 18.11
C GLU A 173 -11.70 6.67 17.62
N GLY A 174 -10.84 7.24 18.46
CA GLY A 174 -9.42 7.45 18.14
C GLY A 174 -8.50 6.24 18.37
N VAL A 175 -8.86 5.34 19.28
CA VAL A 175 -8.00 4.20 19.69
C VAL A 175 -8.22 2.98 18.79
N TYR A 176 -9.46 2.78 18.35
CA TYR A 176 -9.84 1.69 17.44
C TYR A 176 -8.97 1.60 16.17
N PRO A 177 -8.74 2.69 15.40
CA PRO A 177 -7.90 2.61 14.21
C PRO A 177 -6.42 2.30 14.53
N ILE A 178 -5.91 2.71 15.70
CA ILE A 178 -4.54 2.43 16.13
C ILE A 178 -4.37 0.96 16.45
N VAL A 179 -5.28 0.38 17.25
CA VAL A 179 -5.23 -1.04 17.60
C VAL A 179 -5.44 -1.90 16.37
N ARG A 180 -6.40 -1.57 15.51
CA ARG A 180 -6.63 -2.26 14.23
C ARG A 180 -5.40 -2.20 13.31
N ALA A 181 -4.74 -1.04 13.21
CA ALA A 181 -3.53 -0.90 12.41
C ALA A 181 -2.36 -1.73 12.98
N LEU A 182 -2.23 -1.82 14.30
CA LEU A 182 -1.23 -2.67 14.96
C LEU A 182 -1.49 -4.16 14.73
N THR A 183 -2.74 -4.61 14.88
CA THR A 183 -3.13 -6.01 14.63
C THR A 183 -2.86 -6.40 13.17
N LEU A 184 -3.32 -5.58 12.21
CA LEU A 184 -3.07 -5.81 10.78
C LEU A 184 -1.58 -5.74 10.42
N ALA A 185 -0.80 -4.86 11.06
CA ALA A 185 0.63 -4.76 10.83
C ALA A 185 1.40 -5.97 11.36
N LEU A 186 0.97 -6.53 12.49
CA LEU A 186 1.54 -7.76 13.05
C LEU A 186 1.25 -8.96 12.15
N GLU A 187 0.00 -9.12 11.71
CA GLU A 187 -0.42 -10.21 10.82
C GLU A 187 0.38 -10.19 9.50
N ARG A 188 0.56 -9.01 8.89
CA ARG A 188 1.25 -8.88 7.59
C ARG A 188 2.76 -9.11 7.65
N ARG A 189 3.41 -8.81 8.79
CA ARG A 189 4.86 -9.03 8.96
C ARG A 189 5.22 -10.48 9.27
N LEU A 190 4.31 -11.22 9.89
CA LEU A 190 4.51 -12.62 10.22
C LEU A 190 4.39 -13.54 8.98
N VAL A 191 3.50 -13.22 8.04
CA VAL A 191 3.38 -13.96 6.76
C VAL A 191 4.61 -13.84 5.86
N LEU A 192 5.44 -12.80 6.03
CA LEU A 192 6.69 -12.62 5.26
C LEU A 192 7.90 -13.37 5.85
N LEU A 193 7.76 -13.99 7.02
CA LEU A 193 8.80 -14.74 7.72
C LEU A 193 8.63 -16.27 7.61
N ILE A 194 7.54 -16.74 6.99
CA ILE A 194 7.27 -18.13 6.62
C ILE A 194 7.61 -18.31 5.15
#